data_AF-A0A940ZRA3-F1
#
_entry.id   AF-A0A940ZRA3-F1
#
_cell.length_a   1.000
_cell.length_b   1.000
_cell.length_c   1.000
_cell.angle_alpha   90.00
_cell.angle_beta   90.00
_cell.angle_gamma   90.00
#
_symmetry.space_group_name_H-M   'P 1'
#
loop_
_entity.id
_entity.type
_entity.pdbx_description
1 polymer ?
#
loop_
_entity_poly.entity_id
_entity_poly.type
_entity_poly.pdbx_seq_one_letter_code
_entity_poly.pdbx_strand_id
1 'polypeptide(L)'
;KPSHDLGRQEHFAAMFGEMRDYLTGHGVKNVIVACPNCYKVFARYGDGLTTKSIYEVIADGPANSASNTGAQVTIHDPCAIRFEKAVQGSVREITRNKGFNIVEMDHSAEKTLCCGEGGTVGAIAPEFSRRWTKLREIEAEGRLVVTYCAGCAGMLGRSVPTVHILDILWDTNPEDGGRSKVARPPFTYLKRLQLKRWLRKNVEAEHSRERTFAGKDLPGKSAFMKFLIFLAFLAAVIVAVRATGASRYLEQEALRTMIAGYGALAPIIYMLIYAIAPSLFLPGLPITIVGGILFGPFWGIVYTIIGSTVGACAAFLVSRYLAREWVEQRLRSPRWRRLDQAVERHGWRVVAFTRLIPLFPFNLLNYAFGLTKIHFGHYAITTFLAMLPACIAFIVFSSSLLDLLRGKVSLTFIIGVALVVIVSMIPLFYRRYKTKKGEDSPV
;
A
#
# COMPACT_ATOMS: atom_id res chain seq x y z
N LYS A 1 -13.43 11.95 -8.91
CA LYS A 1 -13.25 12.93 -10.01
C LYS A 1 -12.49 12.37 -11.21
N PRO A 2 -11.19 11.97 -11.15
CA PRO A 2 -10.47 11.59 -12.38
C PRO A 2 -11.15 10.45 -13.15
N SER A 3 -11.60 9.40 -12.46
CA SER A 3 -12.35 8.30 -13.09
C SER A 3 -13.65 8.76 -13.75
N HIS A 4 -14.37 9.69 -13.12
CA HIS A 4 -15.61 10.24 -13.68
C HIS A 4 -15.33 11.06 -14.95
N ASP A 5 -14.38 11.99 -14.86
CA ASP A 5 -14.07 12.92 -15.95
C ASP A 5 -13.38 12.22 -17.14
N LEU A 6 -12.75 11.06 -16.92
CA LEU A 6 -12.23 10.18 -17.96
C LEU A 6 -13.29 9.21 -18.55
N GLY A 7 -14.57 9.41 -18.26
CA GLY A 7 -15.66 8.60 -18.80
C GLY A 7 -15.90 7.26 -18.11
N ARG A 8 -15.14 6.90 -17.06
CA ARG A 8 -15.37 5.68 -16.25
C ARG A 8 -16.44 5.93 -15.18
N GLN A 9 -17.61 6.38 -15.61
CA GLN A 9 -18.70 6.80 -14.73
C GLN A 9 -19.22 5.66 -13.86
N GLU A 10 -19.38 4.44 -14.39
CA GLU A 10 -19.77 3.26 -13.60
C GLU A 10 -18.79 2.96 -12.47
N HIS A 11 -17.48 3.03 -12.77
CA HIS A 11 -16.45 2.82 -11.76
C HIS A 11 -16.46 3.91 -10.70
N PHE A 12 -16.68 5.17 -11.11
CA PHE A 12 -16.85 6.27 -10.16
C PHE A 12 -18.07 6.05 -9.27
N ALA A 13 -19.23 5.72 -9.85
CA ALA A 13 -20.47 5.48 -9.13
C ALA A 13 -20.32 4.34 -8.11
N ALA A 14 -19.68 3.23 -8.49
CA ALA A 14 -19.42 2.12 -7.58
C ALA A 14 -18.52 2.54 -6.40
N MET A 15 -17.39 3.21 -6.66
CA MET A 15 -16.43 3.53 -5.61
C MET A 15 -16.88 4.68 -4.71
N PHE A 16 -17.46 5.73 -5.31
CA PHE A 16 -17.94 6.88 -4.55
C PHE A 16 -19.27 6.59 -3.86
N GLY A 17 -20.17 5.84 -4.52
CA GLY A 17 -21.43 5.38 -3.96
C GLY A 17 -21.22 4.54 -2.70
N GLU A 18 -20.31 3.56 -2.73
CA GLU A 18 -19.96 2.76 -1.54
C GLU A 18 -19.56 3.66 -0.34
N MET A 19 -18.73 4.68 -0.58
CA MET A 19 -18.33 5.62 0.47
C MET A 19 -19.48 6.52 0.93
N ARG A 20 -20.30 7.03 0.02
CA ARG A 20 -21.47 7.88 0.35
C ARG A 20 -22.49 7.09 1.17
N ASP A 21 -22.83 5.88 0.73
CA ASP A 21 -23.82 5.02 1.36
C ASP A 21 -23.36 4.57 2.75
N TYR A 22 -22.05 4.33 2.91
CA TYR A 22 -21.47 4.12 4.22
C TYR A 22 -21.67 5.33 5.14
N LEU A 23 -21.29 6.54 4.70
CA LEU A 23 -21.37 7.75 5.51
C LEU A 23 -22.81 8.02 5.95
N THR A 24 -23.73 8.02 4.99
CA THR A 24 -25.17 8.25 5.23
C THR A 24 -25.79 7.15 6.11
N GLY A 25 -25.43 5.88 5.89
CA GLY A 25 -25.85 4.74 6.70
C GLY A 25 -25.38 4.81 8.16
N HIS A 26 -24.31 5.55 8.45
CA HIS A 26 -23.82 5.82 9.81
C HIS A 26 -24.30 7.17 10.36
N GLY A 27 -25.32 7.77 9.75
CA GLY A 27 -25.92 9.02 10.22
C GLY A 27 -25.06 10.27 9.97
N VAL A 28 -24.00 10.18 9.17
CA VAL A 28 -23.20 11.35 8.78
C VAL A 28 -24.05 12.24 7.89
N LYS A 29 -24.20 13.51 8.27
CA LYS A 29 -24.92 14.54 7.49
C LYS A 29 -24.00 15.57 6.86
N ASN A 30 -22.83 15.82 7.48
CA ASN A 30 -21.91 16.87 7.07
C ASN A 30 -20.53 16.29 6.76
N VAL A 31 -19.95 16.68 5.63
CA VAL A 31 -18.59 16.30 5.25
C VAL A 31 -17.73 17.56 5.07
N ILE A 32 -16.63 17.62 5.81
CA ILE A 32 -15.63 18.67 5.68
C ILE A 32 -14.51 18.19 4.76
N VAL A 33 -14.22 18.97 3.72
CA VAL A 33 -13.20 18.63 2.71
C VAL A 33 -12.19 19.75 2.52
N ALA A 34 -10.92 19.38 2.32
CA ALA A 34 -9.85 20.35 2.05
C ALA A 34 -9.51 20.49 0.56
N CYS A 35 -9.89 19.53 -0.27
CA CYS A 35 -9.54 19.53 -1.69
C CYS A 35 -10.71 20.07 -2.51
N PRO A 36 -10.49 21.05 -3.40
CA PRO A 36 -11.51 21.57 -4.32
C PRO A 36 -12.20 20.50 -5.16
N ASN A 37 -11.45 19.50 -5.60
CA ASN A 37 -12.01 18.39 -6.37
C ASN A 37 -12.91 17.49 -5.51
N CYS A 38 -12.56 17.29 -4.23
CA CYS A 38 -13.42 16.56 -3.31
C CYS A 38 -14.70 17.35 -3.02
N TYR A 39 -14.59 18.66 -2.81
CA TYR A 39 -15.76 19.54 -2.65
C TYR A 39 -16.73 19.40 -3.81
N LYS A 40 -16.25 19.59 -5.05
CA LYS A 40 -17.09 19.44 -6.25
C LYS A 40 -17.74 18.05 -6.35
N VAL A 41 -17.03 16.99 -5.96
CA VAL A 41 -17.56 15.63 -6.01
C VAL A 41 -18.64 15.41 -4.96
N PHE A 42 -18.39 15.76 -3.70
CA PHE A 42 -19.39 15.59 -2.64
C PHE A 42 -20.60 16.52 -2.84
N ALA A 43 -20.39 17.77 -3.26
CA ALA A 43 -21.47 18.71 -3.53
C ALA A 43 -22.39 18.24 -4.67
N ARG A 44 -21.84 17.57 -5.69
CA ARG A 44 -22.61 17.14 -6.87
C ARG A 44 -23.20 15.73 -6.77
N TYR A 45 -22.53 14.82 -6.08
CA TYR A 45 -22.87 13.39 -6.08
C TYR A 45 -23.11 12.82 -4.67
N GLY A 46 -22.95 13.63 -3.64
CA GLY A 46 -22.98 13.19 -2.24
C GLY A 46 -24.35 12.99 -1.63
N ASP A 47 -25.43 12.97 -2.43
CA ASP A 47 -26.85 12.83 -2.04
C ASP A 47 -27.08 12.43 -0.57
N GLY A 48 -27.72 13.31 0.20
CA GLY A 48 -27.91 13.13 1.65
C GLY A 48 -26.77 13.68 2.52
N LEU A 49 -25.70 14.22 1.91
CA LEU A 49 -24.59 14.87 2.61
C LEU A 49 -24.51 16.36 2.24
N THR A 50 -24.32 17.21 3.25
CA THR A 50 -23.92 18.61 3.08
C THR A 50 -22.39 18.72 3.09
N THR A 51 -21.84 19.45 2.13
CA THR A 51 -20.39 19.61 1.98
C THR A 51 -19.96 20.98 2.46
N LYS A 52 -18.97 21.05 3.34
CA LYS A 52 -18.33 22.30 3.78
C LYS A 52 -16.83 22.24 3.47
N SER A 53 -16.26 23.35 3.01
CA SER A 53 -14.82 23.46 2.87
C SER A 53 -14.15 23.61 4.23
N ILE A 54 -12.94 23.06 4.37
CA ILE A 54 -12.12 23.30 5.56
C ILE A 54 -11.82 24.79 5.76
N TYR A 55 -11.78 25.57 4.69
CA TYR A 55 -11.47 27.00 4.77
C TYR A 55 -12.58 27.79 5.44
N GLU A 56 -13.84 27.42 5.19
CA GLU A 56 -14.98 28.01 5.90
C GLU A 56 -14.91 27.67 7.39
N VAL A 57 -14.60 26.41 7.73
CA VAL A 57 -14.45 25.98 9.13
C VAL A 57 -13.29 26.70 9.84
N ILE A 58 -12.20 26.99 9.14
CA ILE A 58 -11.05 27.71 9.71
C ILE A 58 -11.36 29.20 9.88
N ALA A 59 -12.03 29.82 8.90
CA ALA A 59 -12.44 31.22 9.00
C ALA A 59 -13.37 31.45 10.20
N ASP A 60 -14.30 30.52 10.44
CA ASP A 60 -15.22 30.54 11.59
C ASP A 60 -14.53 30.26 12.95
N GLY A 61 -13.29 29.75 12.97
CA GLY A 61 -12.63 29.21 14.17
C GLY A 61 -11.61 30.15 14.84
N PRO A 62 -11.11 29.81 16.05
CA PRO A 62 -10.21 30.65 16.85
C PRO A 62 -8.78 30.78 16.27
N ALA A 63 -8.52 30.29 15.07
CA ALA A 63 -7.20 30.26 14.44
C ALA A 63 -6.94 31.46 13.53
N ASN A 64 -7.16 32.67 14.04
CA ASN A 64 -6.82 33.90 13.33
C ASN A 64 -6.19 34.92 14.29
N SER A 65 -4.97 34.62 14.76
CA SER A 65 -4.13 35.63 15.39
C SER A 65 -3.58 36.56 14.30
N ALA A 66 -3.99 37.83 14.34
CA ALA A 66 -3.52 38.88 13.46
C ALA A 66 -1.99 39.01 13.55
N SER A 67 -1.29 38.61 12.49
CA SER A 67 0.08 39.02 12.23
C SER A 67 0.01 40.25 11.32
N ASN A 68 0.98 41.17 11.38
CA ASN A 68 1.07 42.27 10.42
C ASN A 68 2.35 42.09 9.60
N THR A 69 2.23 41.45 8.43
CA THR A 69 3.37 41.23 7.53
C THR A 69 3.49 42.35 6.50
N GLY A 70 2.37 42.99 6.11
CA GLY A 70 2.30 44.05 5.11
C GLY A 70 2.62 43.60 3.67
N ALA A 71 3.04 42.35 3.47
CA ALA A 71 3.45 41.81 2.19
C ALA A 71 2.25 41.69 1.24
N GLN A 72 2.44 42.11 -0.01
CA GLN A 72 1.41 41.97 -1.04
C GLN A 72 1.39 40.54 -1.60
N VAL A 73 0.19 39.98 -1.67
CA VAL A 73 -0.07 38.65 -2.24
C VAL A 73 -1.23 38.72 -3.21
N THR A 74 -1.36 37.71 -4.06
CA THR A 74 -2.54 37.55 -4.91
C THR A 74 -3.18 36.17 -4.73
N ILE A 75 -4.46 36.03 -5.03
CA ILE A 75 -5.21 34.79 -4.85
C ILE A 75 -5.47 34.12 -6.20
N HIS A 76 -5.14 32.83 -6.30
CA HIS A 76 -5.53 31.99 -7.43
C HIS A 76 -6.64 31.02 -7.01
N ASP A 77 -7.89 31.35 -7.38
CA ASP A 77 -9.08 30.55 -7.10
C ASP A 77 -9.14 29.30 -8.02
N PRO A 78 -9.05 28.06 -7.48
CA PRO A 78 -9.01 26.84 -8.28
C PRO A 78 -10.30 26.64 -9.09
N CYS A 79 -10.15 26.27 -10.36
CA CYS A 79 -11.27 26.11 -11.30
C CYS A 79 -12.38 25.16 -10.83
N ALA A 80 -12.08 24.20 -9.95
CA ALA A 80 -13.06 23.25 -9.44
C ALA A 80 -14.12 23.89 -8.52
N ILE A 81 -13.78 24.98 -7.83
CA ILE A 81 -14.66 25.66 -6.86
C ILE A 81 -14.60 27.19 -6.98
N ARG A 82 -14.18 27.72 -8.13
CA ARG A 82 -14.09 29.17 -8.41
C ARG A 82 -15.45 29.89 -8.46
N PHE A 83 -16.56 29.17 -8.31
CA PHE A 83 -17.90 29.74 -8.21
C PHE A 83 -18.45 29.65 -6.76
N GLU A 84 -17.72 29.03 -5.84
CA GLU A 84 -18.12 28.88 -4.44
C GLU A 84 -17.72 30.14 -3.65
N LYS A 85 -18.61 31.14 -3.63
CA LYS A 85 -18.35 32.45 -2.99
C LYS A 85 -18.01 32.35 -1.50
N ALA A 86 -18.64 31.43 -0.77
CA ALA A 86 -18.34 31.20 0.65
C ALA A 86 -16.88 30.79 0.87
N VAL A 87 -16.38 29.87 0.03
CA VAL A 87 -14.98 29.41 0.09
C VAL A 87 -14.02 30.54 -0.29
N GLN A 88 -14.34 31.30 -1.35
CA GLN A 88 -13.54 32.45 -1.77
C GLN A 88 -13.40 33.51 -0.68
N GLY A 89 -14.51 33.84 0.00
CA GLY A 89 -14.53 34.76 1.12
C GLY A 89 -13.65 34.27 2.27
N SER A 90 -13.83 33.00 2.66
CA SER A 90 -13.06 32.37 3.74
C SER A 90 -11.55 32.38 3.47
N VAL A 91 -11.12 32.08 2.24
CA VAL A 91 -9.69 32.08 1.87
C VAL A 91 -9.09 33.49 1.97
N ARG A 92 -9.82 34.50 1.48
CA ARG A 92 -9.38 35.90 1.57
C ARG A 92 -9.34 36.39 3.01
N GLU A 93 -10.33 36.03 3.82
CA GLU A 93 -10.36 36.34 5.25
C GLU A 93 -9.17 35.74 6.00
N ILE A 94 -8.93 34.43 5.84
CA ILE A 94 -7.76 33.75 6.42
C ILE A 94 -6.45 34.43 6.00
N THR A 95 -6.34 34.82 4.73
CA THR A 95 -5.14 35.46 4.18
C THR A 95 -4.91 36.85 4.78
N ARG A 96 -5.96 37.67 4.92
CA ARG A 96 -5.89 38.99 5.57
C ARG A 96 -5.60 38.88 7.07
N ASN A 97 -6.22 37.93 7.75
CA ASN A 97 -5.98 37.69 9.19
C ASN A 97 -4.56 37.20 9.47
N LYS A 98 -3.82 36.75 8.46
CA LYS A 98 -2.38 36.44 8.54
C LYS A 98 -1.48 37.63 8.20
N GLY A 99 -2.05 38.81 7.96
CA GLY A 99 -1.31 40.06 7.78
C GLY A 99 -0.96 40.42 6.35
N PHE A 100 -1.44 39.65 5.38
CA PHE A 100 -1.14 39.89 3.96
C PHE A 100 -2.14 40.87 3.33
N ASN A 101 -1.62 41.73 2.46
CA ASN A 101 -2.41 42.64 1.66
C ASN A 101 -2.73 41.97 0.32
N ILE A 102 -4.01 41.70 0.06
CA ILE A 102 -4.43 41.00 -1.17
C ILE A 102 -4.58 42.02 -2.30
N VAL A 103 -3.81 41.81 -3.37
CA VAL A 103 -3.95 42.47 -4.67
C VAL A 103 -4.44 41.44 -5.68
N GLU A 104 -5.68 41.59 -6.14
CA GLU A 104 -6.29 40.64 -7.07
C GLU A 104 -5.67 40.75 -8.47
N MET A 105 -5.56 39.61 -9.14
CA MET A 105 -5.25 39.55 -10.56
C MET A 105 -6.47 39.96 -11.39
N ASP A 106 -6.24 40.46 -12.61
CA ASP A 106 -7.30 40.82 -13.57
C ASP A 106 -8.36 39.72 -13.70
N HIS A 107 -7.89 38.47 -13.80
CA HIS A 107 -8.74 37.29 -13.78
C HIS A 107 -8.65 36.58 -12.42
N SER A 108 -9.53 37.03 -11.51
CA SER A 108 -9.74 36.50 -10.15
C SER A 108 -11.16 35.94 -9.97
N ALA A 109 -11.39 35.21 -8.88
CA ALA A 109 -12.68 34.62 -8.52
C ALA A 109 -13.30 33.80 -9.68
N GLU A 110 -14.55 34.10 -10.05
CA GLU A 110 -15.29 33.40 -11.09
C GLU A 110 -14.61 33.48 -12.47
N LYS A 111 -13.76 34.49 -12.68
CA LYS A 111 -13.02 34.74 -13.93
C LYS A 111 -11.65 34.06 -13.94
N THR A 112 -11.21 33.42 -12.86
CA THR A 112 -9.86 32.84 -12.77
C THR A 112 -9.56 31.88 -13.92
N LEU A 113 -8.44 32.16 -14.62
CA LEU A 113 -7.91 31.33 -15.69
C LEU A 113 -7.31 30.03 -15.14
N CYS A 114 -7.20 29.01 -16.00
CA CYS A 114 -6.63 27.72 -15.63
C CYS A 114 -5.15 27.87 -15.17
N CYS A 115 -4.73 27.08 -14.18
CA CYS A 115 -3.32 26.99 -13.78
C CYS A 115 -2.45 26.14 -14.71
N GLY A 116 -3.04 25.47 -15.72
CA GLY A 116 -2.35 24.56 -16.64
C GLY A 116 -2.28 23.10 -16.19
N GLU A 117 -2.69 22.75 -14.96
CA GLU A 117 -2.65 21.36 -14.46
C GLU A 117 -3.90 20.55 -14.81
N GLY A 118 -5.07 21.19 -14.78
CA GLY A 118 -6.36 20.50 -14.77
C GLY A 118 -6.60 19.62 -15.99
N GLY A 119 -7.35 18.53 -15.79
CA GLY A 119 -7.76 17.62 -16.86
C GLY A 119 -6.61 16.88 -17.54
N THR A 120 -5.41 16.90 -16.94
CA THR A 120 -4.20 16.28 -17.52
C THR A 120 -3.83 16.86 -18.88
N VAL A 121 -4.24 18.11 -19.15
CA VAL A 121 -3.97 18.80 -20.41
C VAL A 121 -2.48 18.87 -20.74
N GLY A 122 -1.61 18.95 -19.73
CA GLY A 122 -0.17 18.94 -19.92
C GLY A 122 0.40 17.66 -20.57
N ALA A 123 -0.35 16.54 -20.57
CA ALA A 123 0.07 15.31 -21.24
C ALA A 123 -0.36 15.24 -22.71
N ILE A 124 -1.42 15.95 -23.08
CA ILE A 124 -2.02 15.88 -24.43
C ILE A 124 -1.67 17.12 -25.24
N ALA A 125 -1.68 18.30 -24.61
CA ALA A 125 -1.53 19.60 -25.23
C ALA A 125 -0.68 20.55 -24.34
N PRO A 126 0.64 20.25 -24.22
CA PRO A 126 1.53 20.92 -23.26
C PRO A 126 1.72 22.42 -23.54
N GLU A 127 1.55 22.86 -24.78
CA GLU A 127 1.57 24.27 -25.18
C GLU A 127 0.44 25.08 -24.53
N PHE A 128 -0.78 24.55 -24.44
CA PHE A 128 -1.89 25.22 -23.75
C PHE A 128 -1.64 25.27 -22.25
N SER A 129 -1.17 24.16 -21.66
CA SER A 129 -0.78 24.11 -20.25
C SER A 129 0.23 25.22 -19.92
N ARG A 130 1.30 25.35 -20.72
CA ARG A 130 2.32 26.41 -20.55
C ARG A 130 1.75 27.81 -20.78
N ARG A 131 0.92 28.01 -21.81
CA ARG A 131 0.34 29.32 -22.12
C ARG A 131 -0.54 29.84 -20.97
N TRP A 132 -1.39 28.99 -20.40
CA TRP A 132 -2.20 29.40 -19.25
C TRP A 132 -1.36 29.68 -18.00
N THR A 133 -0.37 28.85 -17.69
CA THR A 133 0.58 29.13 -16.60
C THR A 133 1.29 30.47 -16.81
N LYS A 134 1.71 30.77 -18.04
CA LYS A 134 2.41 32.03 -18.35
C LYS A 134 1.49 33.25 -18.19
N LEU A 135 0.23 33.16 -18.60
CA LEU A 135 -0.76 34.22 -18.34
C LEU A 135 -0.92 34.46 -16.84
N ARG A 136 -0.93 33.40 -16.03
CA ARG A 136 -0.99 33.55 -14.57
C ARG A 136 0.26 34.20 -13.98
N GLU A 137 1.43 33.87 -14.49
CA GLU A 137 2.70 34.48 -14.09
C GLU A 137 2.73 35.97 -14.41
N ILE A 138 2.24 36.37 -15.59
CA ILE A 138 2.16 37.78 -16.01
C ILE A 138 1.24 38.56 -15.08
N GLU A 139 0.00 38.10 -14.89
CA GLU A 139 -0.97 38.79 -14.04
C GLU A 139 -0.57 38.81 -12.55
N ALA A 140 0.22 37.84 -12.08
CA ALA A 140 0.73 37.85 -10.72
C ALA A 140 1.74 38.98 -10.48
N GLU A 141 2.38 39.49 -11.52
CA GLU A 141 3.38 40.59 -11.47
C GLU A 141 4.46 40.35 -10.41
N GLY A 142 4.93 39.11 -10.27
CA GLY A 142 5.95 38.72 -9.29
C GLY A 142 5.47 38.63 -7.83
N ARG A 143 4.21 38.94 -7.53
CA ARG A 143 3.62 38.76 -6.20
C ARG A 143 3.51 37.27 -5.86
N LEU A 144 3.54 36.98 -4.56
CA LEU A 144 3.28 35.63 -4.06
C LEU A 144 1.83 35.22 -4.39
N VAL A 145 1.66 34.10 -5.08
CA VAL A 145 0.35 33.51 -5.38
C VAL A 145 -0.07 32.57 -4.26
N VAL A 146 -1.19 32.89 -3.63
CA VAL A 146 -1.87 32.03 -2.65
C VAL A 146 -2.94 31.23 -3.36
N THR A 147 -2.91 29.90 -3.23
CA THR A 147 -3.96 29.04 -3.77
C THR A 147 -4.38 27.97 -2.76
N TYR A 148 -5.53 27.37 -2.99
CA TYR A 148 -6.12 26.36 -2.12
C TYR A 148 -6.41 25.06 -2.87
N CYS A 149 -5.59 24.81 -3.90
CA CYS A 149 -5.51 23.55 -4.62
C CYS A 149 -4.05 23.10 -4.71
N ALA A 150 -3.76 21.89 -4.25
CA ALA A 150 -2.42 21.30 -4.34
C ALA A 150 -1.92 21.19 -5.80
N GLY A 151 -2.80 20.92 -6.76
CA GLY A 151 -2.47 20.88 -8.18
C GLY A 151 -2.06 22.26 -8.73
N CYS A 152 -2.83 23.30 -8.39
CA CYS A 152 -2.46 24.68 -8.74
C CYS A 152 -1.13 25.08 -8.09
N ALA A 153 -0.94 24.76 -6.82
CA ALA A 153 0.30 25.08 -6.09
C ALA A 153 1.52 24.42 -6.73
N GLY A 154 1.40 23.14 -7.12
CA GLY A 154 2.48 22.39 -7.77
C GLY A 154 2.78 22.81 -9.21
N MET A 155 1.79 23.35 -9.93
CA MET A 155 1.96 23.81 -11.31
C MET A 155 2.48 25.24 -11.38
N LEU A 156 1.81 26.18 -10.70
CA LEU A 156 2.19 27.60 -10.69
C LEU A 156 3.54 27.81 -10.00
N GLY A 157 3.83 27.04 -8.94
CA GLY A 157 5.11 27.09 -8.22
C GLY A 157 6.35 26.73 -9.05
N ARG A 158 6.19 26.36 -10.33
CA ARG A 158 7.29 26.16 -11.29
C ARG A 158 7.72 27.48 -11.96
N SER A 159 6.86 28.48 -11.98
CA SER A 159 7.05 29.73 -12.74
C SER A 159 6.88 30.99 -11.89
N VAL A 160 6.00 30.96 -10.89
CA VAL A 160 5.71 32.09 -10.00
C VAL A 160 5.77 31.64 -8.54
N PRO A 161 6.31 32.46 -7.61
CA PRO A 161 6.26 32.16 -6.18
C PRO A 161 4.82 31.81 -5.77
N THR A 162 4.63 30.60 -5.24
CA THR A 162 3.30 30.07 -4.94
C THR A 162 3.30 29.33 -3.61
N VAL A 163 2.25 29.54 -2.82
CA VAL A 163 1.98 28.83 -1.55
C VAL A 163 0.58 28.24 -1.54
N HIS A 164 0.43 27.15 -0.79
CA HIS A 164 -0.90 26.67 -0.44
C HIS A 164 -1.40 27.43 0.79
N ILE A 165 -2.69 27.79 0.83
CA ILE A 165 -3.29 28.53 1.97
C ILE A 165 -3.07 27.84 3.32
N LEU A 166 -3.06 26.50 3.32
CA LEU A 166 -2.80 25.72 4.53
C LEU A 166 -1.34 25.84 5.02
N ASP A 167 -0.39 26.14 4.14
CA ASP A 167 0.99 26.36 4.56
C ASP A 167 1.10 27.70 5.32
N ILE A 168 0.34 28.72 4.90
CA ILE A 168 0.26 30.03 5.56
C ILE A 168 -0.34 29.93 6.97
N LEU A 169 -1.22 28.95 7.22
CA LEU A 169 -1.86 28.81 8.53
C LEU A 169 -0.87 28.50 9.66
N TRP A 170 0.20 27.75 9.37
CA TRP A 170 1.15 27.27 10.37
C TRP A 170 2.60 27.73 10.15
N ASP A 171 2.98 28.10 8.93
CA ASP A 171 4.30 28.68 8.63
C ASP A 171 4.11 30.11 8.10
N THR A 172 4.39 31.09 8.94
CA THR A 172 4.81 32.41 8.47
C THR A 172 5.92 32.89 9.38
N ASN A 173 7.16 32.85 8.90
CA ASN A 173 8.15 33.82 9.32
C ASN A 173 7.98 35.02 8.38
N PRO A 174 7.45 36.16 8.85
CA PRO A 174 7.17 37.34 8.02
C PRO A 174 8.40 37.87 7.27
N GLU A 175 9.59 37.59 7.78
CA GLU A 175 10.88 38.10 7.27
C GLU A 175 11.31 37.49 5.93
N ASP A 176 10.74 36.35 5.52
CA ASP A 176 11.14 35.68 4.26
C ASP A 176 10.48 36.28 3.01
N GLY A 177 9.75 37.40 3.13
CA GLY A 177 9.21 38.14 1.98
C GLY A 177 8.31 37.29 1.06
N GLY A 178 7.56 36.35 1.61
CA GLY A 178 6.70 35.46 0.84
C GLY A 178 7.41 34.30 0.14
N ARG A 179 8.67 33.98 0.49
CA ARG A 179 9.40 32.83 -0.07
C ARG A 179 9.04 31.47 0.55
N SER A 180 7.88 31.35 1.20
CA SER A 180 7.41 30.04 1.65
C SER A 180 7.20 29.15 0.42
N LYS A 181 7.92 28.03 0.35
CA LYS A 181 7.78 27.07 -0.74
C LYS A 181 6.66 26.10 -0.36
N VAL A 182 5.80 25.77 -1.32
CA VAL A 182 4.83 24.66 -1.20
C VAL A 182 5.51 23.47 -0.54
N ALA A 183 4.93 22.97 0.56
CA ALA A 183 5.51 21.87 1.30
C ALA A 183 5.78 20.68 0.36
N ARG A 184 6.96 20.08 0.45
CA ARG A 184 7.36 18.90 -0.33
C ARG A 184 7.41 17.64 0.56
N PRO A 185 7.25 16.43 0.00
CA PRO A 185 7.50 15.21 0.76
C PRO A 185 8.90 15.24 1.42
N PRO A 186 9.04 14.86 2.70
CA PRO A 186 8.01 14.28 3.58
C PRO A 186 7.18 15.30 4.39
N PHE A 187 7.50 16.59 4.34
CA PHE A 187 6.87 17.65 5.15
C PHE A 187 5.37 17.84 4.87
N THR A 188 4.90 17.53 3.66
CA THR A 188 3.45 17.49 3.34
C THR A 188 2.67 16.58 4.30
N TYR A 189 3.27 15.47 4.75
CA TYR A 189 2.66 14.58 5.72
C TYR A 189 2.58 15.21 7.11
N LEU A 190 3.62 15.95 7.51
CA LEU A 190 3.64 16.67 8.79
C LEU A 190 2.54 17.75 8.82
N LYS A 191 2.41 18.54 7.75
CA LYS A 191 1.35 19.56 7.60
C LYS A 191 -0.05 18.93 7.65
N ARG A 192 -0.24 17.78 7.00
CA ARG A 192 -1.50 17.00 7.11
C ARG A 192 -1.80 16.58 8.55
N LEU A 193 -0.79 16.16 9.32
CA LEU A 193 -0.97 15.81 10.72
C LEU A 193 -1.29 17.03 11.59
N GLN A 194 -0.68 18.19 11.32
CA GLN A 194 -1.00 19.45 12.00
C GLN A 194 -2.46 19.85 11.76
N LEU A 195 -2.92 19.87 10.51
CA LEU A 195 -4.33 20.11 10.18
C LEU A 195 -5.26 19.14 10.90
N LYS A 196 -4.93 17.85 10.90
CA LYS A 196 -5.74 16.82 11.57
C LYS A 196 -5.82 17.04 13.08
N ARG A 197 -4.71 17.41 13.73
CA ARG A 197 -4.69 17.73 15.16
C ARG A 197 -5.53 18.97 15.46
N TRP A 198 -5.41 20.00 14.62
CA TRP A 198 -6.23 21.20 14.73
C TRP A 198 -7.72 20.89 14.61
N LEU A 199 -8.13 20.11 13.61
CA LEU A 199 -9.52 19.67 13.42
C LEU A 199 -10.06 18.94 14.65
N ARG A 200 -9.30 17.99 15.21
CA ARG A 200 -9.71 17.24 16.40
C ARG A 200 -9.89 18.11 17.64
N LYS A 201 -9.17 19.23 17.72
CA LYS A 201 -9.23 20.15 18.85
C LYS A 201 -10.37 21.15 18.72
N ASN A 202 -10.70 21.58 17.50
CA ASN A 202 -11.58 22.72 17.25
C ASN A 202 -12.92 22.35 16.59
N VAL A 203 -13.10 21.10 16.14
CA VAL A 203 -14.35 20.63 15.55
C VAL A 203 -14.88 19.47 16.37
N GLU A 204 -16.04 19.67 17.00
CA GLU A 204 -16.75 18.61 17.71
C GLU A 204 -17.31 17.59 16.72
N ALA A 205 -16.67 16.44 16.62
CA ALA A 205 -17.11 15.34 15.77
C ALA A 205 -16.63 14.00 16.35
N GLU A 206 -17.50 12.98 16.30
CA GLU A 206 -17.09 11.62 16.64
C GLU A 206 -15.93 11.16 15.75
N HIS A 207 -14.88 10.62 16.37
CA HIS A 207 -13.67 10.22 15.67
C HIS A 207 -13.71 8.74 15.33
N SER A 208 -14.40 8.37 14.26
CA SER A 208 -14.22 7.05 13.66
C SER A 208 -13.01 7.05 12.71
N ARG A 209 -12.26 5.96 12.68
CA ARG A 209 -11.16 5.77 11.72
C ARG A 209 -11.58 4.72 10.73
N GLU A 210 -12.29 5.13 9.68
CA GLU A 210 -12.51 4.24 8.56
C GLU A 210 -11.49 4.48 7.45
N ARG A 211 -10.84 3.40 7.03
CA ARG A 211 -10.04 3.37 5.81
C ARG A 211 -10.89 2.70 4.73
N THR A 212 -11.69 3.48 4.02
CA THR A 212 -12.22 3.09 2.70
C THR A 212 -11.07 3.11 1.68
N PHE A 213 -10.14 2.17 1.85
CA PHE A 213 -9.21 1.63 0.87
C PHE A 213 -8.40 0.60 1.63
N ALA A 214 -8.75 -0.67 1.46
CA ALA A 214 -7.86 -1.78 1.82
C ALA A 214 -6.67 -1.80 0.85
N GLY A 215 -5.81 -0.79 0.95
CA GLY A 215 -4.49 -0.72 0.38
C GLY A 215 -3.50 -0.95 1.51
N LYS A 216 -2.99 -2.18 1.56
CA LYS A 216 -1.80 -2.65 2.28
C LYS A 216 -1.49 -1.97 3.62
N ASP A 217 -1.60 -2.74 4.69
CA ASP A 217 -0.87 -2.49 5.91
C ASP A 217 0.63 -2.39 5.59
N LEU A 218 1.15 -1.16 5.50
CA LEU A 218 2.51 -0.90 5.97
C LEU A 218 2.52 -1.34 7.43
N PRO A 219 3.45 -2.22 7.86
CA PRO A 219 3.44 -2.76 9.21
C PRO A 219 3.41 -1.60 10.20
N GLY A 220 2.29 -1.44 10.89
CA GLY A 220 2.16 -0.43 11.94
C GLY A 220 3.19 -0.71 13.03
N LYS A 221 3.43 0.26 13.92
CA LYS A 221 4.33 0.07 15.08
C LYS A 221 4.06 -1.25 15.83
N SER A 222 2.80 -1.72 15.87
CA SER A 222 2.42 -3.04 16.40
C SER A 222 3.00 -4.24 15.63
N ALA A 223 3.06 -4.22 14.30
CA ALA A 223 3.63 -5.31 13.51
C ALA A 223 5.16 -5.33 13.55
N PHE A 224 5.81 -4.16 13.56
CA PHE A 224 7.26 -4.06 13.81
C PHE A 224 7.62 -4.48 15.24
N MET A 225 6.79 -4.14 16.22
CA MET A 225 6.94 -4.58 17.60
C MET A 225 6.66 -6.08 17.75
N LYS A 226 5.69 -6.65 17.03
CA LYS A 226 5.48 -8.11 16.95
C LYS A 226 6.66 -8.82 16.28
N PHE A 227 7.29 -8.21 15.27
CA PHE A 227 8.51 -8.73 14.64
C PHE A 227 9.72 -8.66 15.58
N LEU A 228 9.88 -7.57 16.33
CA LEU A 228 10.90 -7.43 17.38
C LEU A 228 10.66 -8.39 18.55
N ILE A 229 9.42 -8.58 18.99
CA ILE A 229 9.04 -9.55 20.02
C ILE A 229 9.29 -10.97 19.51
N PHE A 230 9.01 -11.27 18.24
CA PHE A 230 9.32 -12.55 17.63
C PHE A 230 10.84 -12.78 17.54
N LEU A 231 11.63 -11.77 17.15
CA LEU A 231 13.10 -11.83 17.15
C LEU A 231 13.67 -11.99 18.57
N ALA A 232 13.11 -11.26 19.55
CA ALA A 232 13.51 -11.35 20.95
C ALA A 232 13.12 -12.72 21.53
N PHE A 233 11.95 -13.26 21.18
CA PHE A 233 11.53 -14.61 21.55
C PHE A 233 12.44 -15.66 20.90
N LEU A 234 12.76 -15.52 19.61
CA LEU A 234 13.68 -16.42 18.91
C LEU A 234 15.07 -16.38 19.53
N ALA A 235 15.59 -15.19 19.84
CA ALA A 235 16.86 -15.01 20.54
C ALA A 235 16.82 -15.60 21.96
N ALA A 236 15.72 -15.40 22.70
CA ALA A 236 15.52 -15.97 24.03
C ALA A 236 15.43 -17.51 23.99
N VAL A 237 14.78 -18.08 22.99
CA VAL A 237 14.75 -19.53 22.75
C VAL A 237 16.14 -20.05 22.43
N ILE A 238 16.92 -19.37 21.57
CA ILE A 238 18.31 -19.75 21.24
C ILE A 238 19.20 -19.69 22.48
N VAL A 239 19.06 -18.64 23.31
CA VAL A 239 19.83 -18.49 24.56
C VAL A 239 19.39 -19.53 25.58
N ALA A 240 18.09 -19.79 25.74
CA ALA A 240 17.57 -20.82 26.65
C ALA A 240 18.01 -22.22 26.23
N VAL A 241 18.01 -22.54 24.93
CA VAL A 241 18.49 -23.82 24.39
C VAL A 241 20.00 -24.01 24.65
N ARG A 242 20.79 -22.93 24.59
CA ARG A 242 22.22 -22.97 24.94
C ARG A 242 22.46 -23.05 26.45
N ALA A 243 21.67 -22.34 27.26
CA ALA A 243 21.82 -22.29 28.70
C ALA A 243 21.34 -23.57 29.41
N THR A 244 20.31 -24.22 28.88
CA THR A 244 19.75 -25.48 29.43
C THR A 244 20.50 -26.73 28.98
N GLY A 245 21.51 -26.60 28.10
CA GLY A 245 22.21 -27.75 27.52
C GLY A 245 21.35 -28.60 26.57
N ALA A 246 20.13 -28.14 26.23
CA ALA A 246 19.25 -28.76 25.23
C ALA A 246 19.88 -28.79 23.81
N SER A 247 20.98 -28.05 23.61
CA SER A 247 21.88 -28.23 22.47
C SER A 247 22.37 -29.68 22.30
N ARG A 248 22.46 -30.49 23.37
CA ARG A 248 22.78 -31.93 23.30
C ARG A 248 21.65 -32.81 22.75
N TYR A 249 20.39 -32.37 22.80
CA TYR A 249 19.27 -33.07 22.14
C TYR A 249 19.08 -32.61 20.69
N LEU A 250 19.64 -31.45 20.34
CA LEU A 250 19.79 -30.96 18.97
C LEU A 250 21.11 -31.44 18.32
N GLU A 251 21.95 -32.18 19.04
CA GLU A 251 23.13 -32.83 18.47
C GLU A 251 22.69 -33.90 17.48
N GLN A 252 23.37 -33.85 16.34
CA GLN A 252 23.06 -34.59 15.12
C GLN A 252 22.94 -36.10 15.36
N GLU A 253 23.68 -36.66 16.33
CA GLU A 253 23.59 -38.07 16.70
C GLU A 253 22.25 -38.45 17.36
N ALA A 254 21.63 -37.65 18.24
CA ALA A 254 20.39 -38.08 18.90
C ALA A 254 19.19 -38.11 17.94
N LEU A 255 19.07 -37.09 17.07
CA LEU A 255 18.04 -37.01 16.04
C LEU A 255 18.30 -38.01 14.90
N ARG A 256 19.54 -38.19 14.47
CA ARG A 256 19.87 -39.21 13.46
C ARG A 256 19.76 -40.63 14.02
N THR A 257 20.07 -40.90 15.27
CA THR A 257 19.93 -42.25 15.87
C THR A 257 18.48 -42.58 16.17
N MET A 258 17.67 -41.60 16.64
CA MET A 258 16.23 -41.80 16.82
C MET A 258 15.52 -42.04 15.47
N ILE A 259 15.97 -41.39 14.39
CA ILE A 259 15.40 -41.54 13.03
C ILE A 259 16.01 -42.72 12.25
N ALA A 260 17.28 -43.05 12.46
CA ALA A 260 17.93 -44.24 11.90
C ALA A 260 17.24 -45.53 12.39
N GLY A 261 16.66 -45.51 13.60
CA GLY A 261 15.79 -46.58 14.10
C GLY A 261 14.49 -46.78 13.29
N TYR A 262 14.02 -45.78 12.53
CA TYR A 262 12.82 -45.86 11.68
C TYR A 262 13.11 -46.17 10.20
N GLY A 263 14.39 -46.22 9.79
CA GLY A 263 14.80 -46.62 8.45
C GLY A 263 14.02 -45.93 7.30
N ALA A 264 13.42 -46.71 6.41
CA ALA A 264 12.68 -46.25 5.23
C ALA A 264 11.35 -45.50 5.53
N LEU A 265 10.88 -45.49 6.79
CA LEU A 265 9.64 -44.79 7.17
C LEU A 265 9.84 -43.29 7.42
N ALA A 266 11.07 -42.85 7.70
CA ALA A 266 11.36 -41.45 8.00
C ALA A 266 10.98 -40.46 6.88
N PRO A 267 11.27 -40.75 5.59
CA PRO A 267 10.80 -39.92 4.47
C PRO A 267 9.27 -39.85 4.36
N ILE A 268 8.58 -40.97 4.63
CA ILE A 268 7.12 -41.06 4.54
C ILE A 268 6.47 -40.20 5.62
N ILE A 269 6.93 -40.33 6.87
CA ILE A 269 6.45 -39.52 8.00
C ILE A 269 6.72 -38.04 7.74
N TYR A 270 7.91 -37.69 7.25
CA TYR A 270 8.24 -36.31 6.88
C TYR A 270 7.28 -35.76 5.81
N MET A 271 7.04 -36.51 4.74
CA MET A 271 6.10 -36.09 3.68
C MET A 271 4.67 -35.95 4.20
N LEU A 272 4.22 -36.83 5.09
CA LEU A 272 2.89 -36.75 5.72
C LEU A 272 2.76 -35.52 6.63
N ILE A 273 3.77 -35.24 7.45
CA ILE A 273 3.83 -34.02 8.26
C ILE A 273 3.78 -32.79 7.36
N TYR A 274 4.56 -32.78 6.27
CA TYR A 274 4.55 -31.68 5.31
C TYR A 274 3.20 -31.55 4.59
N ALA A 275 2.49 -32.65 4.34
CA ALA A 275 1.17 -32.60 3.70
C ALA A 275 0.09 -32.03 4.64
N ILE A 276 0.15 -32.36 5.94
CA ILE A 276 -0.89 -32.00 6.91
C ILE A 276 -0.62 -30.64 7.56
N ALA A 277 0.61 -30.34 7.95
CA ALA A 277 0.95 -29.15 8.74
C ALA A 277 0.55 -27.81 8.06
N PRO A 278 0.79 -27.59 6.76
CA PRO A 278 0.32 -26.41 6.04
C PRO A 278 -1.20 -26.28 6.03
N SER A 279 -1.92 -27.41 5.98
CA SER A 279 -3.38 -27.45 6.05
C SER A 279 -3.88 -26.98 7.43
N LEU A 280 -3.11 -27.22 8.49
CA LEU A 280 -3.34 -26.72 9.86
C LEU A 280 -2.76 -25.31 10.12
N PHE A 281 -2.44 -24.56 9.06
CA PHE A 281 -1.85 -23.23 9.14
C PHE A 281 -0.47 -23.14 9.82
N LEU A 282 0.23 -24.27 9.99
CA LEU A 282 1.60 -24.26 10.49
C LEU A 282 2.57 -23.71 9.43
N PRO A 283 3.65 -23.02 9.85
CA PRO A 283 4.64 -22.49 8.92
C PRO A 283 5.44 -23.63 8.27
N GLY A 284 5.53 -23.64 6.94
CA GLY A 284 6.27 -24.68 6.19
C GLY A 284 7.80 -24.53 6.24
N LEU A 285 8.32 -23.33 6.52
CA LEU A 285 9.76 -23.05 6.51
C LEU A 285 10.56 -23.86 7.54
N PRO A 286 10.12 -23.99 8.82
CA PRO A 286 10.77 -24.90 9.77
C PRO A 286 10.82 -26.35 9.27
N ILE A 287 9.75 -26.83 8.64
CA ILE A 287 9.67 -28.20 8.12
C ILE A 287 10.67 -28.38 6.97
N THR A 288 10.74 -27.43 6.05
CA THR A 288 11.74 -27.43 4.96
C THR A 288 13.17 -27.47 5.48
N ILE A 289 13.50 -26.68 6.51
CA ILE A 289 14.86 -26.67 7.10
C ILE A 289 15.20 -28.05 7.70
N VAL A 290 14.25 -28.66 8.41
CA VAL A 290 14.39 -30.01 8.95
C VAL A 290 14.64 -31.03 7.83
N GLY A 291 13.95 -30.89 6.69
CA GLY A 291 14.15 -31.75 5.52
C GLY A 291 15.58 -31.73 4.99
N GLY A 292 16.20 -30.54 4.85
CA GLY A 292 17.58 -30.43 4.37
C GLY A 292 18.62 -30.88 5.38
N ILE A 293 18.36 -30.72 6.69
CA ILE A 293 19.22 -31.21 7.76
C ILE A 293 19.20 -32.75 7.85
N LEU A 294 18.01 -33.36 7.72
CA LEU A 294 17.82 -34.79 7.91
C LEU A 294 18.20 -35.61 6.68
N PHE A 295 17.78 -35.19 5.49
CA PHE A 295 17.89 -35.99 4.26
C PHE A 295 18.96 -35.47 3.29
N GLY A 296 19.64 -34.37 3.64
CA GLY A 296 20.65 -33.75 2.79
C GLY A 296 20.07 -33.04 1.56
N PRO A 297 20.93 -32.53 0.66
CA PRO A 297 20.50 -31.64 -0.41
C PRO A 297 19.58 -32.33 -1.42
N PHE A 298 19.96 -33.51 -1.93
CA PHE A 298 19.19 -34.18 -2.99
C PHE A 298 17.87 -34.76 -2.49
N TRP A 299 17.92 -35.66 -1.51
CA TRP A 299 16.72 -36.31 -0.98
C TRP A 299 15.82 -35.36 -0.19
N GLY A 300 16.39 -34.35 0.47
CA GLY A 300 15.63 -33.27 1.08
C GLY A 300 14.79 -32.49 0.06
N ILE A 301 15.32 -32.21 -1.14
CA ILE A 301 14.54 -31.58 -2.22
C ILE A 301 13.40 -32.49 -2.64
N VAL A 302 13.69 -33.77 -2.93
CA VAL A 302 12.69 -34.74 -3.42
C VAL A 302 11.53 -34.89 -2.44
N TYR A 303 11.81 -35.16 -1.16
CA TYR A 303 10.74 -35.36 -0.18
C TYR A 303 9.98 -34.07 0.13
N THR A 304 10.65 -32.93 0.17
CA THR A 304 10.02 -31.64 0.46
C THR A 304 9.10 -31.19 -0.68
N ILE A 305 9.53 -31.34 -1.94
CA ILE A 305 8.71 -30.91 -3.06
C ILE A 305 7.47 -31.80 -3.23
N ILE A 306 7.61 -33.11 -2.99
CA ILE A 306 6.48 -34.06 -3.00
C ILE A 306 5.51 -33.73 -1.86
N GLY A 307 6.01 -33.65 -0.62
CA GLY A 307 5.16 -33.36 0.55
C GLY A 307 4.46 -32.01 0.45
N SER A 308 5.15 -30.96 0.01
CA SER A 308 4.58 -29.62 -0.19
C SER A 308 3.53 -29.58 -1.29
N THR A 309 3.74 -30.29 -2.40
CA THR A 309 2.78 -30.35 -3.51
C THR A 309 1.54 -31.14 -3.09
N VAL A 310 1.72 -32.28 -2.39
CA VAL A 310 0.60 -33.08 -1.87
C VAL A 310 -0.22 -32.27 -0.86
N GLY A 311 0.42 -31.57 0.08
CA GLY A 311 -0.29 -30.71 1.03
C GLY A 311 -1.03 -29.55 0.35
N ALA A 312 -0.42 -28.93 -0.65
CA ALA A 312 -1.07 -27.88 -1.45
C ALA A 312 -2.28 -28.41 -2.23
N CYS A 313 -2.21 -29.63 -2.75
CA CYS A 313 -3.31 -30.32 -3.42
C CYS A 313 -4.41 -30.70 -2.45
N ALA A 314 -4.08 -31.21 -1.27
CA ALA A 314 -5.04 -31.56 -0.23
C ALA A 314 -5.85 -30.34 0.22
N ALA A 315 -5.18 -29.23 0.58
CA ALA A 315 -5.85 -27.98 0.97
C ALA A 315 -6.76 -27.42 -0.15
N PHE A 316 -6.30 -27.53 -1.40
CA PHE A 316 -7.08 -27.13 -2.58
C PHE A 316 -8.34 -27.98 -2.78
N LEU A 317 -8.24 -29.30 -2.65
CA LEU A 317 -9.38 -30.21 -2.80
C LEU A 317 -10.36 -30.06 -1.63
N VAL A 318 -9.85 -29.86 -0.41
CA VAL A 318 -10.67 -29.57 0.77
C VAL A 318 -11.49 -28.30 0.55
N SER A 319 -10.90 -27.19 0.12
CA SER A 319 -11.71 -25.99 -0.13
C SER A 319 -12.69 -26.15 -1.29
N ARG A 320 -12.31 -26.90 -2.33
CA ARG A 320 -13.17 -27.14 -3.51
C ARG A 320 -14.43 -27.93 -3.21
N TYR A 321 -14.33 -28.97 -2.39
CA TYR A 321 -15.44 -29.90 -2.15
C TYR A 321 -16.14 -29.68 -0.80
N LEU A 322 -15.45 -29.19 0.24
CA LEU A 322 -16.05 -29.02 1.58
C LEU A 322 -16.42 -27.57 1.91
N ALA A 323 -15.76 -26.57 1.31
CA ALA A 323 -15.91 -25.16 1.73
C ALA A 323 -16.55 -24.24 0.68
N ARG A 324 -16.73 -24.70 -0.57
CA ARG A 324 -17.11 -23.82 -1.69
C ARG A 324 -18.46 -23.13 -1.49
N GLU A 325 -19.49 -23.88 -1.10
CA GLU A 325 -20.84 -23.34 -0.92
C GLU A 325 -20.95 -22.37 0.26
N TRP A 326 -20.29 -22.69 1.38
CA TRP A 326 -20.27 -21.82 2.57
C TRP A 326 -19.49 -20.52 2.34
N VAL A 327 -18.39 -20.58 1.59
CA VAL A 327 -17.55 -19.41 1.30
C VAL A 327 -18.16 -18.51 0.23
N GLU A 328 -18.73 -19.08 -0.84
CA GLU A 328 -19.32 -18.32 -1.95
C GLU A 328 -20.51 -17.44 -1.50
N GLN A 329 -21.24 -17.88 -0.48
CA GLN A 329 -22.31 -17.09 0.14
C GLN A 329 -21.78 -15.90 0.98
N ARG A 330 -20.59 -16.02 1.58
CA ARG A 330 -20.00 -14.99 2.47
C ARG A 330 -19.00 -14.06 1.78
N LEU A 331 -18.40 -14.46 0.66
CA LEU A 331 -17.36 -13.71 -0.05
C LEU A 331 -17.85 -13.12 -1.39
N ARG A 332 -18.77 -12.13 -1.31
CA ARG A 332 -19.24 -11.33 -2.47
C ARG A 332 -18.37 -10.11 -2.81
N SER A 333 -17.10 -10.08 -2.38
CA SER A 333 -16.25 -8.91 -2.60
C SER A 333 -15.83 -8.74 -4.08
N PRO A 334 -15.71 -7.51 -4.61
CA PRO A 334 -15.24 -7.26 -5.98
C PRO A 334 -13.85 -7.82 -6.29
N ARG A 335 -13.03 -8.07 -5.26
CA ARG A 335 -11.68 -8.65 -5.38
C ARG A 335 -11.70 -10.13 -5.67
N TRP A 336 -12.62 -10.84 -5.04
CA TRP A 336 -12.83 -12.26 -5.29
C TRP A 336 -13.23 -12.50 -6.74
N ARG A 337 -14.17 -11.69 -7.26
CA ARG A 337 -14.58 -11.73 -8.67
C ARG A 337 -13.42 -11.44 -9.64
N ARG A 338 -12.53 -10.49 -9.33
CA ARG A 338 -11.33 -10.25 -10.15
C ARG A 338 -10.34 -11.40 -10.11
N LEU A 339 -10.09 -11.98 -8.94
CA LEU A 339 -9.19 -13.13 -8.81
C LEU A 339 -9.76 -14.34 -9.56
N ASP A 340 -11.05 -14.62 -9.41
CA ASP A 340 -11.73 -15.71 -10.12
C ASP A 340 -11.68 -15.50 -11.64
N GLN A 341 -11.98 -14.29 -12.14
CA GLN A 341 -11.87 -13.95 -13.57
C GLN A 341 -10.43 -13.98 -14.11
N ALA A 342 -9.45 -13.54 -13.32
CA ALA A 342 -8.03 -13.58 -13.70
C ALA A 342 -7.51 -15.02 -13.79
N VAL A 343 -7.93 -15.86 -12.84
CA VAL A 343 -7.59 -17.29 -12.79
C VAL A 343 -8.33 -18.08 -13.87
N GLU A 344 -9.54 -17.69 -14.25
CA GLU A 344 -10.30 -18.29 -15.35
C GLU A 344 -9.60 -18.09 -16.72
N ARG A 345 -9.03 -16.90 -16.97
CA ARG A 345 -8.36 -16.60 -18.26
C ARG A 345 -6.90 -17.07 -18.33
N HIS A 346 -6.15 -17.03 -17.21
CA HIS A 346 -4.71 -17.33 -17.18
C HIS A 346 -4.26 -18.10 -15.92
N GLY A 347 -5.02 -19.12 -15.49
CA GLY A 347 -4.84 -19.80 -14.20
C GLY A 347 -3.42 -20.24 -13.85
N TRP A 348 -2.70 -20.86 -14.79
CA TRP A 348 -1.31 -21.30 -14.53
C TRP A 348 -0.34 -20.12 -14.31
N ARG A 349 -0.53 -18.99 -15.00
CA ARG A 349 0.34 -17.81 -14.82
C ARG A 349 0.14 -17.18 -13.44
N VAL A 350 -1.10 -17.14 -12.97
CA VAL A 350 -1.45 -16.60 -11.65
C VAL A 350 -0.85 -17.51 -10.55
N VAL A 351 -1.01 -18.83 -10.68
CA VAL A 351 -0.40 -19.78 -9.72
C VAL A 351 1.13 -19.64 -9.73
N ALA A 352 1.78 -19.68 -10.89
CA ALA A 352 3.23 -19.55 -10.99
C ALA A 352 3.75 -18.25 -10.35
N PHE A 353 3.09 -17.12 -10.64
CA PHE A 353 3.46 -15.81 -10.09
C PHE A 353 3.34 -15.78 -8.56
N THR A 354 2.25 -16.31 -8.01
CA THR A 354 2.05 -16.33 -6.55
C THR A 354 2.99 -17.30 -5.83
N ARG A 355 3.52 -18.33 -6.50
CA ARG A 355 4.53 -19.24 -5.93
C ARG A 355 5.94 -18.67 -5.98
N LEU A 356 6.29 -17.99 -7.08
CA LEU A 356 7.61 -17.38 -7.24
C LEU A 356 7.77 -16.12 -6.40
N ILE A 357 6.67 -15.41 -6.12
CA ILE A 357 6.69 -14.18 -5.33
C ILE A 357 5.89 -14.40 -4.04
N PRO A 358 6.55 -14.55 -2.88
CA PRO A 358 5.90 -14.84 -1.59
C PRO A 358 5.24 -13.59 -0.99
N LEU A 359 4.32 -12.95 -1.72
CA LEU A 359 3.54 -11.80 -1.25
C LEU A 359 2.41 -12.23 -0.32
N PHE A 360 1.95 -13.49 -0.43
CA PHE A 360 0.79 -14.00 0.28
C PHE A 360 1.14 -15.28 1.04
N PRO A 361 0.49 -15.54 2.19
CA PRO A 361 0.70 -16.77 2.95
C PRO A 361 0.37 -18.00 2.10
N PHE A 362 1.29 -18.96 2.06
CA PHE A 362 1.18 -20.20 1.29
C PHE A 362 -0.13 -20.96 1.56
N ASN A 363 -0.48 -21.10 2.84
CA ASN A 363 -1.66 -21.84 3.30
C ASN A 363 -2.96 -21.21 2.79
N LEU A 364 -3.06 -19.88 2.89
CA LEU A 364 -4.24 -19.13 2.43
C LEU A 364 -4.42 -19.23 0.91
N LEU A 365 -3.32 -19.16 0.15
CA LEU A 365 -3.36 -19.28 -1.31
C LEU A 365 -3.90 -20.64 -1.75
N ASN A 366 -3.50 -21.74 -1.10
CA ASN A 366 -3.95 -23.08 -1.48
C ASN A 366 -5.46 -23.22 -1.38
N TYR A 367 -6.04 -22.75 -0.27
CA TYR A 367 -7.49 -22.72 -0.08
C TYR A 367 -8.19 -21.78 -1.06
N ALA A 368 -7.63 -20.58 -1.27
CA ALA A 368 -8.16 -19.60 -2.21
C ALA A 368 -8.21 -20.16 -3.64
N PHE A 369 -7.16 -20.82 -4.12
CA PHE A 369 -7.17 -21.42 -5.45
C PHE A 369 -8.21 -22.55 -5.59
N GLY A 370 -8.46 -23.34 -4.54
CA GLY A 370 -9.48 -24.38 -4.58
C GLY A 370 -10.90 -23.86 -4.74
N LEU A 371 -11.17 -22.63 -4.29
CA LEU A 371 -12.43 -21.92 -4.47
C LEU A 371 -12.58 -21.29 -5.87
N THR A 372 -11.50 -21.15 -6.65
CA THR A 372 -11.54 -20.64 -8.03
C THR A 372 -11.86 -21.74 -9.04
N LYS A 373 -12.17 -21.35 -10.28
CA LYS A 373 -12.44 -22.27 -11.41
C LYS A 373 -11.20 -22.96 -12.03
N ILE A 374 -10.01 -22.85 -11.44
CA ILE A 374 -8.80 -23.45 -12.03
C ILE A 374 -8.86 -24.98 -12.07
N HIS A 375 -8.41 -25.57 -13.19
CA HIS A 375 -8.29 -27.02 -13.32
C HIS A 375 -7.22 -27.57 -12.34
N PHE A 376 -7.53 -28.66 -11.63
CA PHE A 376 -6.67 -29.25 -10.61
C PHE A 376 -5.27 -29.60 -11.15
N GLY A 377 -5.19 -30.22 -12.34
CA GLY A 377 -3.91 -30.59 -12.96
C GLY A 377 -3.01 -29.38 -13.24
N HIS A 378 -3.59 -28.26 -13.70
CA HIS A 378 -2.84 -27.03 -13.92
C HIS A 378 -2.30 -26.46 -12.61
N TYR A 379 -3.10 -26.48 -11.54
CA TYR A 379 -2.66 -26.04 -10.22
C TYR A 379 -1.53 -26.92 -9.66
N ALA A 380 -1.66 -28.25 -9.74
CA ALA A 380 -0.68 -29.20 -9.21
C ALA A 380 0.68 -29.10 -9.92
N ILE A 381 0.69 -29.18 -11.25
CA ILE A 381 1.93 -29.12 -12.06
C ILE A 381 2.60 -27.76 -11.90
N THR A 382 1.83 -26.67 -11.95
CA THR A 382 2.39 -25.32 -11.81
C THR A 382 2.97 -25.12 -10.41
N THR A 383 2.30 -25.61 -9.36
CA THR A 383 2.80 -25.51 -7.99
C THR A 383 4.11 -26.28 -7.83
N PHE A 384 4.18 -27.51 -8.34
CA PHE A 384 5.41 -28.32 -8.32
C PHE A 384 6.58 -27.59 -9.00
N LEU A 385 6.38 -27.13 -10.24
CA LEU A 385 7.45 -26.50 -11.02
C LEU A 385 7.86 -25.13 -10.47
N ALA A 386 6.90 -24.30 -10.04
CA ALA A 386 7.19 -22.95 -9.58
C ALA A 386 7.81 -22.91 -8.17
N MET A 387 7.57 -23.93 -7.34
CA MET A 387 8.18 -24.05 -6.01
C MET A 387 9.59 -24.65 -6.04
N LEU A 388 9.94 -25.38 -7.09
CA LEU A 388 11.20 -26.11 -7.18
C LEU A 388 12.44 -25.22 -7.00
N PRO A 389 12.58 -24.03 -7.63
CA PRO A 389 13.76 -23.19 -7.46
C PRO A 389 13.96 -22.71 -6.02
N ALA A 390 12.88 -22.29 -5.36
CA ALA A 390 12.92 -21.88 -3.96
C ALA A 390 13.22 -23.07 -3.03
N CYS A 391 12.62 -24.23 -3.29
CA CYS A 391 12.87 -25.45 -2.54
C CYS A 391 14.35 -25.87 -2.61
N ILE A 392 14.96 -25.86 -3.81
CA ILE A 392 16.39 -26.15 -4.00
C ILE A 392 17.24 -25.17 -3.18
N ALA A 393 16.98 -23.87 -3.31
CA ALA A 393 17.76 -22.85 -2.61
C ALA A 393 17.73 -23.03 -1.09
N PHE A 394 16.54 -23.20 -0.51
CA PHE A 394 16.37 -23.36 0.93
C PHE A 394 16.92 -24.69 1.45
N ILE A 395 16.70 -25.80 0.73
CA ILE A 395 17.20 -27.12 1.15
C ILE A 395 18.73 -27.16 1.09
N VAL A 396 19.35 -26.70 -0.01
CA VAL A 396 20.81 -26.66 -0.14
C VAL A 396 21.42 -25.78 0.97
N PHE A 397 20.84 -24.60 1.22
CA PHE A 397 21.26 -23.75 2.34
C PHE A 397 21.13 -24.46 3.70
N SER A 398 19.99 -25.09 3.98
CA SER A 398 19.73 -25.76 5.27
C SER A 398 20.60 -27.01 5.48
N SER A 399 20.93 -27.76 4.42
CA SER A 399 21.80 -28.93 4.50
C SER A 399 23.23 -28.58 4.92
N SER A 400 23.69 -27.36 4.59
CA SER A 400 25.03 -26.85 4.93
C SER A 400 25.05 -26.00 6.20
N LEU A 401 23.89 -25.76 6.83
CA LEU A 401 23.78 -24.93 8.04
C LEU A 401 24.54 -25.52 9.22
N LEU A 402 24.60 -26.85 9.31
CA LEU A 402 25.32 -27.56 10.37
C LEU A 402 26.85 -27.49 10.19
N ASP A 403 27.34 -27.45 8.96
CA ASP A 403 28.77 -27.29 8.68
C ASP A 403 29.26 -25.89 9.09
N LEU A 404 28.43 -24.87 8.89
CA LEU A 404 28.68 -23.50 9.33
C LEU A 404 28.76 -23.40 10.85
N LEU A 405 27.86 -24.07 11.59
CA LEU A 405 27.90 -24.11 13.06
C LEU A 405 29.16 -24.80 13.59
N ARG A 406 29.78 -25.66 12.79
CA ARG A 406 31.07 -26.32 13.06
C ARG A 406 32.29 -25.50 12.58
N GLY A 407 32.07 -24.27 12.11
CA GLY A 407 33.13 -23.36 11.67
C GLY A 407 33.70 -23.66 10.28
N LYS A 408 33.09 -24.55 9.50
CA LYS A 408 33.53 -24.89 8.13
C LYS A 408 32.62 -24.22 7.11
N VAL A 409 33.19 -23.34 6.28
CA VAL A 409 32.48 -22.78 5.14
C VAL A 409 32.59 -23.76 3.97
N SER A 410 31.54 -24.55 3.74
CA SER A 410 31.47 -25.48 2.63
C SER A 410 31.08 -24.76 1.32
N LEU A 411 31.55 -25.26 0.18
CA LEU A 411 31.16 -24.75 -1.14
C LEU A 411 29.64 -24.81 -1.35
N THR A 412 28.97 -25.83 -0.79
CA THR A 412 27.51 -26.00 -0.80
C THR A 412 26.80 -24.89 -0.03
N PHE A 413 27.39 -24.37 1.05
CA PHE A 413 26.85 -23.21 1.78
C PHE A 413 26.88 -21.94 0.93
N ILE A 414 28.02 -21.66 0.26
CA ILE A 414 28.15 -20.48 -0.62
C ILE A 414 27.15 -20.56 -1.78
N ILE A 415 27.01 -21.74 -2.39
CA ILE A 415 26.02 -21.99 -3.45
C ILE A 415 24.59 -21.82 -2.92
N GLY A 416 24.29 -22.33 -1.73
CA GLY A 416 22.97 -22.17 -1.09
C GLY A 416 22.62 -20.71 -0.82
N VAL A 417 23.55 -19.94 -0.26
CA VAL A 417 23.37 -18.48 -0.02
C VAL A 417 23.20 -17.74 -1.34
N ALA A 418 24.03 -18.02 -2.34
CA ALA A 418 23.91 -17.40 -3.67
C ALA A 418 22.54 -17.70 -4.32
N LEU A 419 22.08 -18.95 -4.25
CA LEU A 419 20.75 -19.35 -4.76
C LEU A 419 19.61 -18.65 -4.03
N VAL A 420 19.66 -18.56 -2.69
CA VAL A 420 18.63 -17.85 -1.91
C VAL A 420 18.60 -16.36 -2.28
N VAL A 421 19.77 -15.72 -2.43
CA VAL A 421 19.87 -14.32 -2.86
C VAL A 421 19.30 -14.14 -4.27
N ILE A 422 19.70 -14.99 -5.23
CA ILE A 422 19.20 -14.92 -6.62
C ILE A 422 17.68 -15.07 -6.64
N VAL A 423 17.13 -16.11 -6.01
CA VAL A 423 15.68 -16.35 -5.96
C VAL A 423 14.95 -15.19 -5.29
N SER A 424 15.51 -14.61 -4.23
CA SER A 424 14.93 -13.44 -3.54
C SER A 424 15.01 -12.15 -4.38
N MET A 425 15.94 -12.07 -5.34
CA MET A 425 16.10 -10.93 -6.25
C MET A 425 15.20 -11.01 -7.49
N ILE A 426 14.74 -12.20 -7.90
CA ILE A 426 13.83 -12.39 -9.05
C ILE A 426 12.61 -11.45 -9.00
N PRO A 427 11.89 -11.31 -7.86
CA PRO A 427 10.77 -10.37 -7.76
C PRO A 427 11.14 -8.89 -7.99
N LEU A 428 12.34 -8.47 -7.57
CA LEU A 428 12.80 -7.09 -7.70
C LEU A 428 13.20 -6.76 -9.14
N PHE A 429 13.89 -7.70 -9.81
CA PHE A 429 14.23 -7.56 -11.23
C PHE A 429 12.98 -7.61 -12.11
N TYR A 430 12.04 -8.50 -11.83
CA TYR A 430 10.77 -8.56 -12.57
C TYR A 430 9.97 -7.25 -12.42
N ARG A 431 9.90 -6.68 -11.21
CA ARG A 431 9.29 -5.36 -10.99
C ARG A 431 9.98 -4.25 -11.78
N ARG A 432 11.32 -4.18 -11.74
CA ARG A 432 12.10 -3.19 -12.50
C ARG A 432 11.92 -3.33 -14.01
N TYR A 433 11.89 -4.56 -14.52
CA TYR A 433 11.69 -4.84 -15.93
C TYR A 433 10.30 -4.40 -16.41
N LYS A 434 9.25 -4.70 -15.63
CA LYS A 434 7.86 -4.32 -15.94
C LYS A 434 7.67 -2.79 -15.90
N THR A 435 8.26 -2.10 -14.92
CA THR A 435 8.25 -0.62 -14.89
C THR A 435 9.01 0.02 -16.05
N LYS A 436 9.98 -0.68 -16.65
CA LYS A 436 10.76 -0.17 -17.79
C LYS A 436 10.07 -0.38 -19.14
N LYS A 437 9.12 -1.32 -19.24
CA LYS A 437 8.33 -1.62 -20.44
C LYS A 437 6.96 -0.93 -20.49
N GLY A 438 6.58 -0.16 -19.48
CA GLY A 438 5.30 0.57 -19.46
C GLY A 438 4.04 -0.31 -19.36
N GLU A 439 4.19 -1.63 -19.20
CA GLU A 439 3.07 -2.56 -19.06
C GLU A 439 2.61 -2.64 -17.60
N ASP A 440 2.04 -1.57 -17.05
CA ASP A 440 1.18 -1.68 -15.87
C ASP A 440 -0.19 -2.23 -16.29
N SER A 441 -0.25 -3.54 -16.59
CA SER A 441 -1.55 -4.24 -16.59
C SER A 441 -1.96 -4.51 -15.14
N PRO A 442 -3.12 -3.99 -14.68
CA PRO A 442 -3.72 -4.38 -13.43
C PRO A 442 -4.49 -5.67 -13.69
N VAL A 443 -3.91 -6.80 -13.31
CA VAL A 443 -4.65 -8.04 -13.11
C VAL A 443 -4.81 -8.25 -11.62
#